data_AF-A0A258H3I1-F1
#
_entry.id   AF-A0A258H3I1-F1
#
_cell.length_a   1.000
_cell.length_b   1.000
_cell.length_c   1.000
_cell.angle_alpha   90.00
_cell.angle_beta   90.00
_cell.angle_gamma   90.00
#
_symmetry.space_group_name_H-M   'P 1'
#
loop_
_entity.id
_entity.type
_entity.pdbx_description
1 polymer ?
#
loop_
_entity_poly.entity_id
_entity_poly.type
_entity_poly.pdbx_seq_one_letter_code
_entity_poly.pdbx_strand_id
1 'polypeptide(L)'
;MDQNKPASVGLGGDGDEIAAIDEIEMTFGVTLDYADAPTWQTAGDVFRSLQNSLPADVALAPDTWDRFAAALTHETGVDPATITPDSPLLDEAISWRGLGNLSRMMAVLLIGGAAILVLLVLALR
;
A
#
# COMPACT_ATOMS: atom_id res chain seq x y z
N MET A 1 15.78 4.28 -22.44
CA MET A 1 14.77 4.55 -21.40
C MET A 1 13.45 4.68 -22.12
N ASP A 2 12.54 3.75 -21.88
CA ASP A 2 11.25 3.71 -22.56
C ASP A 2 10.37 4.81 -21.97
N GLN A 3 10.22 5.92 -22.69
CA GLN A 3 9.57 7.15 -22.21
C GLN A 3 8.04 7.00 -22.01
N ASN A 4 7.50 5.79 -22.21
CA ASN A 4 6.07 5.52 -22.24
C ASN A 4 5.59 4.59 -21.12
N LYS A 5 6.47 4.23 -20.18
CA LYS A 5 6.09 3.41 -19.02
C LYS A 5 5.65 4.31 -17.86
N PRO A 6 4.54 3.97 -17.16
CA PRO A 6 4.15 4.67 -15.93
C PRO A 6 5.30 4.73 -14.92
N ALA A 7 5.41 5.86 -14.20
CA ALA A 7 6.37 5.99 -13.12
C ALA A 7 6.11 4.92 -12.06
N SER A 8 7.17 4.26 -11.59
CA SER A 8 7.07 3.35 -10.45
C SER A 8 6.97 4.17 -9.15
N VAL A 9 6.26 3.63 -8.17
CA VAL A 9 6.21 4.18 -6.80
C VAL A 9 7.58 4.08 -6.13
N GLY A 10 8.43 3.15 -6.57
CA GLY A 10 9.82 3.02 -6.11
C GLY A 10 10.01 2.11 -4.91
N LEU A 11 8.98 1.34 -4.53
CA LEU A 11 9.04 0.42 -3.38
C LEU A 11 10.02 -0.73 -3.65
N GLY A 12 10.94 -0.96 -2.71
CA GLY A 12 12.18 -1.70 -2.98
C GLY A 12 12.54 -2.82 -2.00
N GLY A 13 11.78 -3.00 -0.91
CA GLY A 13 11.89 -4.09 0.05
C GLY A 13 12.79 -3.79 1.25
N ASP A 14 13.12 -2.52 1.49
CA ASP A 14 13.87 -2.06 2.67
C ASP A 14 12.97 -1.63 3.84
N GLY A 15 11.65 -1.76 3.68
CA GLY A 15 10.65 -1.44 4.70
C GLY A 15 9.83 -0.18 4.38
N ASP A 16 10.17 0.53 3.31
CA ASP A 16 9.40 1.64 2.76
C ASP A 16 7.96 1.25 2.42
N GLU A 17 7.69 -0.02 2.09
CA GLU A 17 6.32 -0.50 1.83
C GLU A 17 5.41 -0.44 3.04
N ILE A 18 5.93 -0.85 4.20
CA ILE A 18 5.13 -0.87 5.43
C ILE A 18 4.86 0.57 5.86
N ALA A 19 5.89 1.41 5.82
CA ALA A 19 5.76 2.83 6.14
C ALA A 19 4.80 3.56 5.17
N ALA A 20 4.84 3.24 3.87
CA ALA A 20 3.91 3.82 2.89
C ALA A 20 2.45 3.41 3.16
N ILE A 21 2.19 2.16 3.53
CA ILE A 21 0.84 1.71 3.91
C ILE A 21 0.40 2.36 5.23
N ASP A 22 1.27 2.41 6.23
CA ASP A 22 0.98 3.07 7.52
C ASP A 22 0.64 4.57 7.31
N GLU A 23 1.36 5.27 6.43
CA GLU A 23 1.10 6.67 6.09
C GLU A 23 -0.27 6.84 5.40
N ILE A 24 -0.66 5.91 4.53
CA ILE A 24 -2.01 5.91 3.91
C ILE A 24 -3.08 5.72 4.99
N GLU A 25 -2.95 4.71 5.84
CA GLU A 25 -3.89 4.43 6.92
C GLU A 25 -4.05 5.62 7.87
N MET A 26 -2.93 6.26 8.24
CA MET A 26 -2.92 7.46 9.07
C MET A 26 -3.58 8.66 8.36
N THR A 27 -3.27 8.89 7.08
CA THR A 27 -3.79 10.02 6.29
C THR A 27 -5.30 9.96 6.13
N PHE A 28 -5.86 8.76 6.03
CA PHE A 28 -7.29 8.54 5.80
C PHE A 28 -8.05 8.13 7.06
N GLY A 29 -7.36 7.82 8.15
CA GLY A 29 -7.96 7.39 9.41
C GLY A 29 -8.69 6.05 9.29
N VAL A 30 -8.16 5.14 8.48
CA VAL A 30 -8.72 3.81 8.21
C VAL A 30 -7.67 2.72 8.43
N THR A 31 -8.13 1.47 8.51
CA THR A 31 -7.26 0.30 8.33
C THR A 31 -7.67 -0.35 7.02
N LEU A 32 -6.71 -0.60 6.13
CA LEU A 32 -6.98 -1.26 4.85
C LEU A 32 -7.37 -2.72 5.08
N ASP A 33 -8.22 -3.23 4.19
CA ASP A 33 -8.42 -4.68 4.10
C ASP A 33 -7.24 -5.29 3.34
N TYR A 34 -6.50 -6.15 4.02
CA TYR A 34 -5.32 -6.84 3.47
C TYR A 34 -5.67 -8.18 2.79
N ALA A 35 -6.94 -8.57 2.73
CA ALA A 35 -7.35 -9.86 2.17
C ALA A 35 -6.90 -10.05 0.71
N ASP A 36 -6.86 -8.98 -0.08
CA ASP A 36 -6.41 -8.98 -1.47
C ASP A 36 -5.01 -8.39 -1.67
N ALA A 37 -4.31 -8.01 -0.60
CA ALA A 37 -2.94 -7.47 -0.65
C ALA A 37 -1.93 -8.31 -1.46
N PRO A 38 -1.97 -9.67 -1.44
CA PRO A 38 -1.10 -10.49 -2.29
C PRO A 38 -1.28 -10.25 -3.81
N THR A 39 -2.37 -9.61 -4.21
CA THR A 39 -2.68 -9.30 -5.61
C THR A 39 -2.34 -7.88 -6.02
N TRP A 40 -1.96 -7.01 -5.07
CA TRP A 40 -1.64 -5.62 -5.38
C TRP A 40 -0.34 -5.53 -6.16
N GLN A 41 -0.41 -4.95 -7.37
CA GLN A 41 0.74 -4.74 -8.24
C GLN A 41 0.93 -3.27 -8.59
N THR A 42 -0.15 -2.50 -8.59
CA THR A 42 -0.14 -1.08 -8.94
C THR A 42 -0.68 -0.20 -7.82
N ALA A 43 -0.39 1.11 -7.91
CA ALA A 43 -1.00 2.11 -7.04
C ALA A 43 -2.54 2.06 -7.09
N GLY A 44 -3.12 1.72 -8.25
CA GLY A 44 -4.57 1.56 -8.42
C GLY A 44 -5.17 0.39 -7.63
N ASP A 45 -4.43 -0.69 -7.40
CA ASP A 45 -4.91 -1.81 -6.58
C ASP A 45 -5.01 -1.42 -5.11
N VAL A 46 -3.98 -0.73 -4.60
CA VAL A 46 -3.99 -0.20 -3.23
C VAL A 46 -5.08 0.85 -3.06
N PHE A 47 -5.22 1.75 -4.05
CA PHE A 47 -6.28 2.77 -4.03
C PHE A 47 -7.68 2.15 -4.01
N ARG A 48 -7.90 1.04 -4.72
CA ARG A 48 -9.17 0.31 -4.68
C ARG A 48 -9.46 -0.26 -3.30
N SER A 49 -8.47 -0.83 -2.61
CA SER A 49 -8.63 -1.29 -1.23
C SER A 49 -8.93 -0.12 -0.28
N LEU A 50 -8.25 1.02 -0.46
CA LEU A 50 -8.55 2.25 0.28
C LEU A 50 -10.00 2.71 0.06
N GLN A 51 -10.48 2.75 -1.18
CA GLN A 51 -11.85 3.14 -1.49
C GLN A 51 -12.89 2.24 -0.83
N ASN A 52 -12.63 0.93 -0.74
CA ASN A 52 -13.51 -0.02 -0.05
C ASN A 52 -13.56 0.20 1.47
N SER A 53 -12.52 0.82 2.03
CA SER A 53 -12.38 1.09 3.46
C SER A 53 -12.92 2.48 3.85
N LEU A 54 -13.24 3.33 2.87
CA LEU A 54 -13.68 4.70 3.07
C LEU A 54 -15.21 4.85 3.00
N PRO A 55 -15.78 5.84 3.72
CA PRO A 55 -17.13 6.33 3.44
C PRO A 55 -17.27 6.79 1.98
N ALA A 56 -18.42 6.54 1.35
CA ALA A 56 -18.62 6.78 -0.07
C ALA A 56 -18.42 8.25 -0.51
N ASP A 57 -18.77 9.20 0.37
CA ASP A 57 -18.55 10.64 0.15
C ASP A 57 -17.07 11.01 0.15
N VAL A 58 -16.26 10.33 0.96
CA VAL A 58 -14.80 10.50 0.97
C VAL A 58 -14.17 9.76 -0.20
N ALA A 59 -14.56 8.52 -0.48
CA ALA A 59 -13.98 7.71 -1.57
C ALA A 59 -14.13 8.34 -2.97
N LEU A 60 -15.19 9.15 -3.16
CA LEU A 60 -15.52 9.84 -4.41
C LEU A 60 -15.09 11.31 -4.41
N ALA A 61 -14.48 11.82 -3.33
CA ALA A 61 -14.02 13.19 -3.29
C ALA A 61 -12.90 13.40 -4.33
N PRO A 62 -12.90 14.53 -5.06
CA PRO A 62 -12.00 14.76 -6.19
C PRO A 62 -10.52 14.81 -5.80
N ASP A 63 -10.21 15.10 -4.53
CA ASP A 63 -8.85 15.20 -3.97
C ASP A 63 -8.36 13.88 -3.34
N THR A 64 -9.19 12.83 -3.29
CA THR A 64 -8.84 11.56 -2.63
C THR A 64 -7.62 10.90 -3.27
N TRP A 65 -7.56 10.92 -4.61
CA TRP A 65 -6.40 10.40 -5.34
C TRP A 65 -5.13 11.18 -5.00
N ASP A 66 -5.21 12.51 -5.01
CA ASP A 66 -4.04 13.37 -4.76
C ASP A 66 -3.47 13.15 -3.36
N ARG A 67 -4.35 13.05 -2.36
CA ARG A 67 -3.97 12.72 -0.98
C ARG A 67 -3.38 11.32 -0.86
N PHE A 68 -3.96 10.35 -1.56
CA PHE A 68 -3.47 8.98 -1.61
C PHE A 68 -2.07 8.91 -2.24
N ALA A 69 -1.88 9.53 -3.40
CA ALA A 69 -0.60 9.54 -4.10
C ALA A 69 0.49 10.22 -3.25
N ALA A 70 0.16 11.32 -2.57
CA ALA A 70 1.08 12.00 -1.67
C ALA A 70 1.50 11.14 -0.47
N ALA A 71 0.56 10.38 0.12
CA ALA A 71 0.86 9.45 1.20
C ALA A 71 1.71 8.27 0.71
N LEU A 72 1.32 7.67 -0.43
CA LEU A 72 1.99 6.50 -1.01
C LEU A 72 3.46 6.78 -1.37
N THR A 73 3.77 7.99 -1.86
CA THR A 73 5.14 8.34 -2.27
C THR A 73 5.95 9.07 -1.19
N HIS A 74 5.40 9.24 0.02
CA HIS A 74 6.03 9.99 1.10
C HIS A 74 7.44 9.48 1.40
N GLU A 75 7.57 8.17 1.53
CA GLU A 75 8.82 7.49 1.90
C GLU A 75 9.80 7.37 0.73
N THR A 76 9.29 7.24 -0.50
CA THR A 76 10.14 7.03 -1.69
C THR A 76 10.63 8.33 -2.31
N GLY A 77 10.01 9.47 -1.96
CA GLY A 77 10.32 10.78 -2.52
C GLY A 77 9.96 10.93 -4.00
N VAL A 78 9.20 9.97 -4.56
CA VAL A 78 8.67 10.07 -5.92
C VAL A 78 7.64 11.20 -5.97
N ASP A 79 7.67 11.97 -7.06
CA ASP A 79 6.70 13.06 -7.27
C ASP A 79 5.29 12.47 -7.42
N PRO A 80 4.36 12.73 -6.47
CA PRO A 80 3.02 12.14 -6.49
C PRO A 80 2.23 12.53 -7.75
N ALA A 81 2.53 13.68 -8.37
CA ALA A 81 1.87 14.10 -9.61
C ALA A 81 2.21 13.21 -10.82
N THR A 82 3.25 12.38 -10.70
CA THR A 82 3.66 11.43 -11.75
C THR A 82 3.03 10.05 -11.60
N ILE A 83 2.39 9.78 -10.46
CA ILE A 83 1.75 8.49 -10.17
C ILE A 83 0.38 8.42 -10.83
N THR A 84 0.12 7.27 -11.46
CA THR A 84 -1.14 6.92 -12.10
C THR A 84 -1.68 5.61 -11.52
N PRO A 85 -2.95 5.25 -11.73
CA PRO A 85 -3.48 3.96 -11.28
C PRO A 85 -2.70 2.74 -11.82
N ASP A 86 -2.06 2.88 -12.97
CA ASP A 86 -1.25 1.83 -13.60
C ASP A 86 0.23 1.86 -13.17
N SER A 87 0.61 2.81 -12.31
CA SER A 87 1.97 2.91 -11.77
C SER A 87 2.31 1.66 -10.96
N PRO A 88 3.37 0.91 -11.32
CA PRO A 88 3.77 -0.27 -10.58
C PRO A 88 4.28 0.13 -9.20
N LEU A 89 3.96 -0.68 -8.18
CA LEU A 89 4.46 -0.46 -6.83
C LEU A 89 5.99 -0.60 -6.77
N LEU A 90 6.50 -1.67 -7.39
CA LEU A 90 7.91 -2.02 -7.39
C LEU A 90 8.63 -1.40 -8.59
N ASP A 91 9.91 -1.06 -8.43
CA ASP A 91 10.78 -0.75 -9.56
C ASP A 91 11.32 -2.05 -10.18
N GLU A 92 11.06 -2.26 -11.47
CA GLU A 92 11.53 -3.45 -12.20
C GLU A 92 13.06 -3.57 -12.21
N ALA A 93 13.79 -2.45 -12.10
CA ALA A 93 15.25 -2.47 -12.01
C ALA A 93 15.76 -3.10 -10.69
N ILE A 94 14.93 -3.16 -9.65
CA ILE A 94 15.26 -3.66 -8.30
C ILE A 94 14.67 -5.07 -8.06
N SER A 95 13.76 -5.53 -8.92
CA SER A 95 13.01 -6.80 -8.84
C SER A 95 13.87 -8.07 -8.63
N TRP A 96 15.16 -8.06 -8.97
CA TRP A 96 16.07 -9.20 -8.77
C TRP A 96 16.55 -9.36 -7.31
N ARG A 97 16.30 -8.39 -6.42
CA ARG A 97 16.60 -8.48 -4.98
C ARG A 97 15.37 -8.78 -4.10
N GLY A 98 14.16 -8.53 -4.59
CA GLY A 98 12.90 -8.61 -3.82
C GLY A 98 12.26 -10.01 -3.68
N LEU A 99 12.64 -10.99 -4.49
CA LEU A 99 12.09 -12.35 -4.44
C LEU A 99 12.32 -13.08 -3.09
N GLY A 100 13.32 -12.66 -2.30
CA GLY A 100 13.53 -13.19 -0.95
C GLY A 100 12.57 -12.62 0.11
N ASN A 101 12.15 -11.35 -0.03
CA ASN A 101 11.45 -10.61 1.02
C ASN A 101 9.92 -10.62 0.89
N LEU A 102 9.34 -10.90 -0.29
CA LEU A 102 7.88 -11.14 -0.39
C LEU A 102 7.42 -12.31 0.49
N SER A 103 8.29 -13.31 0.71
CA SER A 103 8.02 -14.42 1.63
C SER A 103 7.95 -13.98 3.11
N ARG A 104 8.62 -12.88 3.48
CA ARG A 104 8.62 -12.32 4.84
C ARG A 104 7.44 -11.39 5.09
N MET A 105 6.98 -10.67 4.07
CA MET A 105 5.77 -9.84 4.14
C MET A 105 4.52 -10.72 4.40
N MET A 106 4.45 -11.89 3.76
CA MET A 106 3.44 -12.92 4.07
C MET A 106 3.53 -13.44 5.52
N ALA A 107 4.73 -13.55 6.10
CA ALA A 107 4.89 -14.00 7.48
C ALA A 107 4.49 -12.93 8.51
N VAL A 108 4.76 -11.65 8.26
CA VAL A 108 4.41 -10.55 9.20
C VAL A 108 2.92 -10.23 9.16
N LEU A 109 2.29 -10.21 7.97
CA LEU A 109 0.84 -10.02 7.83
C LEU A 109 0.02 -11.15 8.50
N LEU A 110 0.54 -12.39 8.51
CA LEU A 110 -0.07 -13.51 9.25
C LEU A 110 0.05 -13.37 10.79
N ILE A 111 1.11 -12.71 11.29
CA ILE A 111 1.34 -12.54 12.74
C ILE A 111 0.49 -11.38 13.29
N GLY A 112 0.31 -10.30 12.54
CA GLY A 112 -0.55 -9.17 12.94
C GLY A 112 -2.01 -9.57 13.15
N GLY A 113 -2.57 -10.37 12.25
CA GLY A 113 -3.95 -10.89 12.38
C GLY A 113 -4.15 -11.86 13.55
N ALA A 114 -3.14 -12.67 13.88
CA ALA A 114 -3.22 -13.61 15.01
C ALA A 114 -3.15 -12.89 16.38
N ALA A 115 -2.36 -11.82 16.50
CA ALA A 115 -2.21 -11.09 17.75
C ALA A 115 -3.50 -10.34 18.17
N ILE A 116 -4.21 -9.75 17.20
CA ILE A 116 -5.48 -9.04 17.45
C ILE A 116 -6.58 -10.04 17.86
N LEU A 117 -6.69 -11.19 17.20
CA LEU A 117 -7.67 -12.24 17.55
C LEU A 117 -7.43 -12.80 18.97
N VAL A 118 -6.17 -13.01 19.37
CA VAL A 118 -5.83 -13.53 20.71
C VAL A 118 -6.19 -12.51 21.81
N LEU A 119 -5.93 -11.23 21.58
CA LEU A 119 -6.30 -10.17 22.54
C LEU A 119 -7.81 -10.01 22.67
N LEU A 120 -8.57 -10.15 21.58
CA LEU A 120 -10.03 -10.05 21.57
C LEU A 120 -10.68 -11.24 22.29
N VAL A 121 -10.16 -12.46 22.11
CA VAL A 121 -10.61 -13.67 22.83
C VAL A 121 -10.27 -13.60 24.32
N LEU A 122 -9.14 -13.01 24.70
CA LEU A 122 -8.77 -12.80 26.10
C LEU A 122 -9.59 -11.71 26.79
N ALA A 123 -10.00 -10.66 26.06
CA ALA A 123 -10.85 -9.59 26.59
C ALA A 123 -12.34 -9.99 26.72
N LEU A 124 -12.76 -11.06 26.05
CA LEU A 124 -14.13 -11.60 26.07
C LEU A 124 -14.32 -12.81 27.01
N ARG A 125 -13.28 -13.17 27.79
CA ARG A 125 -13.37 -14.18 28.86
C ARG A 125 -13.31 -13.53 30.24
#